data_AF-A0A1Q3UZ88-F1
#
_entry.id   AF-A0A1Q3UZ88-F1
#
_cell.length_a   1.000
_cell.length_b   1.000
_cell.length_c   1.000
_cell.angle_alpha   90.00
_cell.angle_beta   90.00
_cell.angle_gamma   90.00
#
_symmetry.space_group_name_H-M   'P 1'
#
loop_
_entity.id
_entity.type
_entity.pdbx_description
1 polymer ?
#
loop_
_entity_poly.entity_id
_entity_poly.type
_entity_poly.pdbx_seq_one_letter_code
_entity_poly.pdbx_strand_id
1 'polypeptide(L)'
;MPPPYKTAGRCIYCGYVPADLRELTDEHIMPRGLNGPWVIPHASCEKCQKEINKVETACMQGFLMPARLHFQMKRSKRKNGPTKIRVVLERDDGQVEMELGHDKFPFIYLPTFTGPLLALNAPPCVQTINIDIVGVRFEGADRIFAELGANKVHVPHVPNIDAFARMLFKIAHCFAVAELGLQRVIPFLIEEILGTLSLNHNFHVGCSLARPEELDQHMDNLHQLTWFPVPYRGRTLIVVRIQLLSCLAAPAYDVTVGLLRAPPSRDASSSDAESSNVSVGC
;
A
#
# COMPACT_ATOMS: atom_id res chain seq x y z
N MET A 1 -20.85 3.26 -0.50
CA MET A 1 -19.73 2.34 -0.16
C MET A 1 -19.62 1.37 -1.31
N PRO A 2 -18.42 1.12 -1.88
CA PRO A 2 -18.27 0.11 -2.92
C PRO A 2 -18.78 -1.25 -2.41
N PRO A 3 -19.34 -2.11 -3.28
CA PRO A 3 -19.76 -3.44 -2.88
C PRO A 3 -18.56 -4.19 -2.28
N PRO A 4 -18.77 -5.01 -1.23
CA PRO A 4 -17.69 -5.77 -0.62
C PRO A 4 -17.06 -6.72 -1.64
N TYR A 5 -15.73 -6.88 -1.58
CA TYR A 5 -15.04 -7.87 -2.38
C TYR A 5 -15.47 -9.28 -1.99
N LYS A 6 -15.25 -10.24 -2.88
CA LYS A 6 -15.52 -11.65 -2.60
C LYS A 6 -14.69 -12.10 -1.40
N THR A 7 -15.30 -12.94 -0.57
CA THR A 7 -14.61 -13.64 0.51
C THR A 7 -13.41 -14.42 -0.02
N ALA A 8 -12.25 -14.29 0.64
CA ALA A 8 -11.05 -15.01 0.22
C ALA A 8 -11.05 -16.48 0.67
N GLY A 9 -11.56 -16.76 1.88
CA GLY A 9 -11.73 -18.13 2.41
C GLY A 9 -10.42 -18.83 2.81
N ARG A 10 -9.30 -18.11 2.75
CA ARG A 10 -7.98 -18.50 3.27
C ARG A 10 -7.14 -17.25 3.48
N CYS A 11 -6.08 -17.35 4.27
CA CYS A 11 -5.15 -16.24 4.46
C CYS A 11 -4.44 -15.91 3.13
N ILE A 12 -4.62 -14.70 2.63
CA ILE A 12 -4.03 -14.23 1.37
C ILE A 12 -2.51 -14.05 1.45
N TYR A 13 -1.94 -14.12 2.67
CA TYR A 13 -0.51 -13.99 2.91
C TYR A 13 0.17 -15.36 3.02
N CYS A 14 -0.11 -16.10 4.10
CA CYS A 14 0.55 -17.38 4.36
C CYS A 14 -0.17 -18.61 3.79
N GLY A 15 -1.34 -18.43 3.15
CA GLY A 15 -2.11 -19.53 2.57
C GLY A 15 -2.87 -20.40 3.58
N TYR A 16 -2.85 -20.06 4.87
CA TYR A 16 -3.59 -20.80 5.92
C TYR A 16 -5.06 -20.96 5.55
N VAL A 17 -5.52 -22.20 5.50
CA VAL A 17 -6.92 -22.58 5.26
C VAL A 17 -7.54 -22.93 6.60
N PRO A 18 -8.54 -22.18 7.08
CA PRO A 18 -9.17 -22.45 8.37
C PRO A 18 -10.11 -23.65 8.29
N ALA A 19 -10.42 -24.25 9.45
CA ALA A 19 -11.53 -25.20 9.54
C ALA A 19 -12.87 -24.45 9.60
N ASP A 20 -12.87 -23.24 10.17
CA ASP A 20 -14.02 -22.33 10.26
C ASP A 20 -13.63 -20.92 9.78
N LEU A 21 -14.42 -20.32 8.88
CA LEU A 21 -14.17 -18.97 8.37
C LEU A 21 -14.07 -17.90 9.47
N ARG A 22 -14.64 -18.13 10.66
CA ARG A 22 -14.53 -17.24 11.82
C ARG A 22 -13.09 -17.14 12.37
N GLU A 23 -12.20 -18.06 12.01
CA GLU A 23 -10.77 -18.01 12.33
C GLU A 23 -10.01 -16.99 11.45
N LEU A 24 -10.63 -16.52 10.37
CA LEU A 24 -10.09 -15.48 9.51
C LEU A 24 -10.72 -14.13 9.84
N THR A 25 -9.89 -13.11 9.74
CA THR A 25 -10.27 -11.71 9.88
C THR A 25 -10.45 -11.04 8.52
N ASP A 26 -11.23 -9.97 8.51
CA ASP A 26 -11.36 -9.10 7.35
C ASP A 26 -10.08 -8.29 7.12
N GLU A 27 -9.63 -8.25 5.86
CA GLU A 27 -8.43 -7.51 5.48
C GLU A 27 -8.85 -6.22 4.77
N HIS A 28 -8.46 -5.08 5.32
CA HIS A 28 -8.64 -3.82 4.60
C HIS A 28 -7.57 -3.76 3.51
N ILE A 29 -7.90 -3.40 2.27
CA ILE A 29 -6.88 -3.22 1.22
C ILE A 29 -6.00 -2.01 1.61
N MET A 30 -6.65 -0.86 1.72
CA MET A 30 -6.07 0.37 2.25
C MET A 30 -6.24 0.39 3.77
N PRO A 31 -5.19 0.64 4.57
CA PRO A 31 -5.27 0.68 6.03
C PRO A 31 -6.46 1.51 6.52
N ARG A 32 -7.17 1.01 7.53
CA ARG A 32 -8.33 1.71 8.09
C ARG A 32 -8.00 3.12 8.57
N GLY A 33 -6.77 3.34 9.05
CA GLY A 33 -6.27 4.63 9.50
C GLY A 33 -6.14 5.69 8.39
N LEU A 34 -6.16 5.26 7.12
CA LEU A 34 -6.17 6.08 5.90
C LEU A 34 -7.57 6.17 5.27
N ASN A 35 -8.65 5.91 6.02
CA ASN A 35 -10.01 5.96 5.46
C ASN A 35 -10.26 5.06 4.23
N GLY A 36 -9.48 3.99 4.08
CA GLY A 36 -9.68 2.97 3.06
C GLY A 36 -11.09 2.37 3.08
N PRO A 37 -11.88 2.44 1.99
CA PRO A 37 -13.24 1.89 1.98
C PRO A 37 -13.28 0.40 1.63
N TRP A 38 -12.20 -0.15 1.09
CA TRP A 38 -12.16 -1.48 0.50
C TRP A 38 -11.71 -2.55 1.49
N VAL A 39 -12.50 -3.62 1.59
CA VAL A 39 -12.28 -4.73 2.52
C VAL A 39 -12.49 -6.05 1.78
N ILE A 40 -11.59 -7.01 2.03
CA ILE A 40 -11.69 -8.40 1.60
C ILE A 40 -12.16 -9.23 2.82
N PRO A 41 -13.39 -9.78 2.81
CA PRO A 41 -13.89 -10.56 3.93
C PRO A 41 -13.12 -11.87 4.12
N HIS A 42 -12.89 -12.25 5.39
CA HIS A 42 -12.20 -13.50 5.77
C HIS A 42 -10.94 -13.78 4.96
N ALA A 43 -9.97 -12.88 5.03
CA ALA A 43 -8.80 -12.83 4.15
C ALA A 43 -7.44 -12.94 4.84
N SER A 44 -7.37 -12.79 6.16
CA SER A 44 -6.11 -12.92 6.89
C SER A 44 -6.28 -13.73 8.16
N CYS A 45 -5.27 -14.53 8.51
CA CYS A 45 -5.23 -15.17 9.82
C CYS A 45 -4.69 -14.19 10.88
N GLU A 46 -5.02 -14.44 12.15
CA GLU A 46 -4.62 -13.57 13.26
C GLU A 46 -3.09 -13.34 13.32
N LYS A 47 -2.28 -14.36 12.99
CA LYS A 47 -0.81 -14.25 12.96
C LYS A 47 -0.33 -13.21 11.95
N CYS A 48 -0.78 -13.30 10.70
CA CYS A 48 -0.38 -12.34 9.66
C CYS A 48 -0.94 -10.94 9.96
N GLN A 49 -2.19 -10.87 10.43
CA GLN A 49 -2.82 -9.61 10.82
C GLN A 49 -2.01 -8.88 11.90
N LYS A 50 -1.51 -9.60 12.92
CA LYS A 50 -0.67 -9.03 13.98
C LYS A 50 0.62 -8.41 13.45
N GLU A 51 1.31 -9.07 12.53
CA GLU A 51 2.55 -8.53 11.95
C GLU A 51 2.29 -7.30 11.08
N ILE A 52 1.25 -7.33 10.27
CA ILE A 52 0.85 -6.21 9.41
C ILE A 52 0.40 -5.01 10.25
N ASN A 53 -0.35 -5.24 11.33
CA ASN A 53 -0.81 -4.19 12.22
C ASN A 53 0.35 -3.40 12.86
N LYS A 54 1.51 -4.04 13.14
CA LYS A 54 2.70 -3.33 13.65
C LYS A 54 3.20 -2.31 12.62
N VAL A 55 3.30 -2.73 11.37
CA VAL A 55 3.75 -1.92 10.23
C VAL A 55 2.79 -0.75 9.99
N GLU A 56 1.49 -1.03 9.85
CA GLU A 56 0.48 0.02 9.65
C GLU A 56 0.50 1.01 10.81
N THR A 57 0.59 0.53 12.05
CA THR A 57 0.61 1.39 13.23
C THR A 57 1.82 2.32 13.24
N ALA A 58 3.00 1.84 12.84
CA ALA A 58 4.21 2.66 12.75
C ALA A 58 4.04 3.81 11.75
N CYS A 59 3.44 3.56 10.57
CA CYS A 59 3.14 4.63 9.61
C CYS A 59 2.07 5.59 10.14
N MET A 60 0.98 5.05 10.71
CA MET A 60 -0.19 5.81 11.17
C MET A 60 0.10 6.72 12.38
N GLN A 61 1.00 6.29 13.27
CA GLN A 61 1.44 7.07 14.45
C GLN A 61 2.69 7.90 14.18
N GLY A 62 3.43 7.61 13.11
CA GLY A 62 4.59 8.36 12.68
C GLY A 62 4.23 9.44 11.66
N PHE A 63 4.93 9.44 10.53
CA PHE A 63 4.91 10.53 9.56
C PHE A 63 3.56 10.74 8.82
N LEU A 64 2.63 9.79 8.84
CA LEU A 64 1.28 9.98 8.26
C LEU A 64 0.30 10.64 9.23
N MET A 65 0.69 10.82 10.50
CA MET A 65 -0.12 11.44 11.53
C MET A 65 -0.63 12.85 11.15
N PRO A 66 0.17 13.74 10.52
CA PRO A 66 -0.31 15.06 10.12
C PRO A 66 -1.40 15.00 9.04
N ALA A 67 -1.26 14.14 8.02
CA ALA A 67 -2.31 13.97 7.02
C ALA A 67 -3.59 13.42 7.63
N ARG A 68 -3.49 12.45 8.57
CA ARG A 68 -4.67 11.91 9.26
C ARG A 68 -5.42 12.97 10.05
N LEU A 69 -4.69 13.93 10.61
CA LEU A 69 -5.25 15.05 11.36
C LEU A 69 -5.89 16.08 10.45
N HIS A 70 -5.19 16.47 9.37
CA HIS A 70 -5.67 17.44 8.39
C HIS A 70 -6.96 16.96 7.71
N PHE A 71 -6.98 15.72 7.22
CA PHE A 71 -8.15 15.13 6.56
C PHE A 71 -9.16 14.48 7.51
N GLN A 72 -9.03 14.70 8.83
CA GLN A 72 -9.93 14.19 9.86
C GLN A 72 -10.22 12.67 9.72
N MET A 73 -9.18 11.90 9.39
CA MET A 73 -9.30 10.48 9.11
C MET A 73 -9.73 9.69 10.35
N LYS A 74 -10.38 8.54 10.14
CA LYS A 74 -10.87 7.69 11.21
C LYS A 74 -9.76 7.34 12.21
N ARG A 75 -10.06 7.55 13.48
CA ARG A 75 -9.23 7.16 14.62
C ARG A 75 -10.01 6.18 15.48
N SER A 76 -9.31 5.26 16.15
CA SER A 76 -9.95 4.39 17.13
C SER A 76 -10.50 5.23 18.29
N LYS A 77 -11.78 5.03 18.63
CA LYS A 77 -12.48 5.74 19.72
C LYS A 77 -11.77 5.58 21.08
N ARG A 78 -10.98 4.51 21.25
CA ARG A 78 -10.22 4.21 22.48
C ARG A 78 -8.95 5.04 22.65
N LYS A 79 -8.48 5.78 21.64
CA LYS A 79 -7.27 6.60 21.71
C LYS A 79 -7.59 8.05 21.34
N ASN A 80 -7.68 8.91 22.35
CA ASN A 80 -7.45 10.34 22.22
C ASN A 80 -5.96 10.55 21.89
N GLY A 81 -5.54 10.13 20.71
CA GLY A 81 -4.20 10.40 20.20
C GLY A 81 -3.96 11.90 20.12
N PRO A 82 -2.69 12.33 20.15
CA PRO A 82 -2.31 13.74 20.18
C PRO A 82 -3.01 14.52 19.07
N THR A 83 -3.61 15.65 19.44
CA THR A 83 -4.28 16.60 18.53
C THR A 83 -3.34 17.69 18.05
N LYS A 84 -2.11 17.69 18.58
CA LYS A 84 -1.04 18.61 18.27
C LYS A 84 0.23 17.86 17.88
N ILE A 85 1.04 18.46 17.02
CA ILE A 85 2.32 17.93 16.55
C ILE A 85 3.41 18.92 16.95
N ARG A 86 4.49 18.41 17.54
CA ARG A 86 5.68 19.22 17.83
C ARG A 86 6.42 19.52 16.54
N VAL A 87 6.78 20.77 16.34
CA VAL A 87 7.54 21.25 15.19
C VAL A 87 8.61 22.23 15.64
N VAL A 88 9.63 22.42 14.80
CA VAL A 88 10.60 23.50 14.93
C VAL A 88 10.38 24.47 13.77
N LEU A 89 10.06 25.72 14.08
CA LEU A 89 9.95 26.78 13.08
C LEU A 89 11.32 27.43 12.88
N GLU A 90 11.73 27.59 11.63
CA GLU A 90 12.84 28.46 11.26
C GLU A 90 12.29 29.83 10.88
N ARG A 91 12.65 30.84 11.65
CA ARG A 91 12.27 32.25 11.49
C ARG A 91 13.53 33.10 11.31
N ASP A 92 13.36 34.36 10.90
CA ASP A 92 14.48 35.29 10.74
C ASP A 92 15.22 35.57 12.06
N ASP A 93 14.54 35.46 13.20
CA ASP A 93 15.08 35.66 14.55
C ASP A 93 15.60 34.37 15.21
N GLY A 94 15.54 33.23 14.53
CA GLY A 94 16.08 31.96 15.00
C GLY A 94 15.09 30.79 14.92
N GLN A 95 15.37 29.72 15.68
CA GLN A 95 14.52 28.53 15.73
C GLN A 95 13.60 28.56 16.95
N VAL A 96 12.33 28.21 16.73
CA VAL A 96 11.32 28.15 17.80
C VAL A 96 10.62 26.79 17.78
N GLU A 97 10.70 26.06 18.88
CA GLU A 97 9.89 24.85 19.06
C GLU A 97 8.47 25.21 19.48
N MET A 98 7.47 24.59 18.84
CA MET A 98 6.08 24.74 19.27
C MET A 98 5.22 23.52 18.93
N GLU A 99 4.01 23.49 19.49
CA GLU A 99 3.00 22.51 19.16
C GLU A 99 1.94 23.11 18.23
N LEU A 100 1.81 22.56 17.02
CA LEU A 100 0.79 22.95 16.05
C LEU A 100 -0.43 22.04 16.16
N GLY A 101 -1.62 22.65 16.21
CA GLY A 101 -2.87 21.94 15.97
C GLY A 101 -2.95 21.42 14.53
N HIS A 102 -3.80 20.43 14.31
CA HIS A 102 -4.04 19.85 12.98
C HIS A 102 -4.45 20.84 11.89
N ASP A 103 -5.18 21.89 12.28
CA ASP A 103 -5.61 23.01 11.45
C ASP A 103 -4.45 23.91 11.01
N LYS A 104 -3.31 23.83 11.70
CA LYS A 104 -2.14 24.68 11.47
C LYS A 104 -0.95 23.92 10.91
N PHE A 105 -1.11 22.67 10.49
CA PHE A 105 -0.02 21.90 9.90
C PHE A 105 0.00 22.07 8.38
N PRO A 106 1.09 22.55 7.74
CA PRO A 106 1.01 23.00 6.35
C PRO A 106 1.37 21.97 5.26
N PHE A 107 1.95 20.81 5.59
CA PHE A 107 2.37 19.82 4.59
C PHE A 107 2.52 18.41 5.17
N ILE A 108 2.89 17.42 4.34
CA ILE A 108 3.36 16.11 4.77
C ILE A 108 4.61 15.71 3.99
N TYR A 109 5.52 15.00 4.64
CA TYR A 109 6.68 14.39 3.99
C TYR A 109 6.37 12.97 3.55
N LEU A 110 6.51 12.70 2.25
CA LEU A 110 6.32 11.36 1.68
C LEU A 110 7.63 10.85 1.06
N PRO A 111 8.07 9.63 1.40
CA PRO A 111 9.19 8.99 0.73
C PRO A 111 8.90 8.79 -0.77
N THR A 112 9.90 8.93 -1.62
CA THR A 112 9.88 8.50 -3.02
C THR A 112 10.91 7.40 -3.25
N PHE A 113 10.68 6.58 -4.26
CA PHE A 113 11.49 5.40 -4.57
C PHE A 113 11.94 5.47 -6.03
N THR A 114 13.21 5.21 -6.34
CA THR A 114 13.72 5.27 -7.71
C THR A 114 13.38 4.06 -8.58
N GLY A 115 12.85 2.98 -7.98
CA GLY A 115 12.46 1.76 -8.68
C GLY A 115 11.17 1.88 -9.52
N PRO A 116 10.36 0.79 -9.63
CA PRO A 116 10.65 -0.58 -9.20
C PRO A 116 11.59 -1.24 -10.21
N LEU A 117 12.80 -1.61 -9.77
CA LEU A 117 13.85 -2.16 -10.64
C LEU A 117 13.39 -3.43 -11.37
N LEU A 118 12.56 -4.26 -10.72
CA LEU A 118 12.06 -5.50 -11.31
C LEU A 118 11.21 -5.25 -12.56
N ALA A 119 10.28 -4.29 -12.52
CA ALA A 119 9.45 -3.93 -13.67
C ALA A 119 10.27 -3.27 -14.79
N LEU A 120 11.36 -2.59 -14.43
CA LEU A 120 12.33 -2.02 -15.37
C LEU A 120 13.29 -3.08 -15.95
N ASN A 121 13.15 -4.36 -15.57
CA ASN A 121 14.08 -5.44 -15.91
C ASN A 121 15.54 -5.12 -15.54
N ALA A 122 15.74 -4.29 -14.52
CA ALA A 122 17.04 -3.95 -13.96
C ALA A 122 17.44 -5.00 -12.89
N PRO A 123 18.74 -5.32 -12.77
CA PRO A 123 19.20 -6.20 -11.69
C PRO A 123 18.93 -5.55 -10.32
N PRO A 124 18.79 -6.36 -9.25
CA PRO A 124 18.81 -5.81 -7.89
C PRO A 124 20.12 -5.04 -7.70
N CYS A 125 20.07 -3.72 -7.48
CA CYS A 125 21.26 -2.98 -7.09
C CYS A 125 21.42 -3.04 -5.57
N VAL A 126 22.65 -3.29 -5.11
CA VAL A 126 23.00 -3.25 -3.69
C VAL A 126 23.43 -1.82 -3.28
N GLN A 127 23.78 -0.96 -4.24
CA GLN A 127 24.37 0.35 -3.98
C GLN A 127 23.42 1.52 -4.28
N THR A 128 23.38 2.41 -3.28
CA THR A 128 22.67 3.70 -3.17
C THR A 128 21.17 3.64 -3.45
N ILE A 129 20.44 3.35 -2.39
CA ILE A 129 19.03 3.65 -2.25
C ILE A 129 18.89 5.19 -2.28
N ASN A 130 18.48 5.74 -3.42
CA ASN A 130 17.99 7.11 -3.45
C ASN A 130 16.52 7.04 -3.02
N ILE A 131 16.28 7.24 -1.73
CA ILE A 131 14.97 7.63 -1.23
C ILE A 131 15.04 9.12 -1.03
N ASP A 132 14.25 9.85 -1.82
CA ASP A 132 14.03 11.25 -1.54
C ASP A 132 12.79 11.39 -0.65
N ILE A 133 12.67 12.55 -0.01
CA ILE A 133 11.49 12.90 0.77
C ILE A 133 10.92 14.16 0.14
N VAL A 134 9.70 14.06 -0.38
CA VAL A 134 9.00 15.21 -0.95
C VAL A 134 8.04 15.82 0.08
N GLY A 135 8.02 17.14 0.16
CA GLY A 135 7.03 17.89 0.93
C GLY A 135 5.79 18.14 0.08
N VAL A 136 4.67 17.52 0.45
CA VAL A 136 3.37 17.74 -0.19
C VAL A 136 2.59 18.76 0.63
N ARG A 137 2.37 19.94 0.07
CA ARG A 137 1.65 21.03 0.73
C ARG A 137 0.15 20.73 0.82
N PHE A 138 -0.46 21.08 1.95
CA PHE A 138 -1.90 21.12 2.08
C PHE A 138 -2.46 22.44 1.54
N GLU A 139 -3.76 22.47 1.28
CA GLU A 139 -4.44 23.71 0.91
C GLU A 139 -4.27 24.76 2.03
N GLY A 140 -3.97 26.01 1.64
CA GLY A 140 -3.74 27.09 2.59
C GLY A 140 -2.37 27.08 3.30
N ALA A 141 -1.44 26.20 2.89
CA ALA A 141 -0.10 26.13 3.47
C ALA A 141 0.61 27.49 3.55
N ASP A 142 0.56 28.29 2.48
CA ASP A 142 1.25 29.59 2.43
C ASP A 142 0.71 30.58 3.45
N ARG A 143 -0.61 30.57 3.68
CA ARG A 143 -1.26 31.34 4.74
C ARG A 143 -0.78 30.90 6.11
N ILE A 144 -0.70 29.59 6.34
CA ILE A 144 -0.19 29.04 7.60
C ILE A 144 1.26 29.45 7.84
N PHE A 145 2.13 29.36 6.83
CA PHE A 145 3.52 29.82 6.94
C PHE A 145 3.61 31.31 7.30
N ALA A 146 2.79 32.15 6.66
CA ALA A 146 2.71 33.58 6.96
C ALA A 146 2.21 33.85 8.39
N GLU A 147 1.15 33.17 8.83
CA GLU A 147 0.62 33.27 10.21
C GLU A 147 1.62 32.82 11.27
N LEU A 148 2.46 31.83 10.94
CA LEU A 148 3.52 31.33 11.82
C LEU A 148 4.79 32.19 11.78
N GLY A 149 4.89 33.14 10.84
CA GLY A 149 6.10 33.93 10.59
C GLY A 149 7.32 33.06 10.30
N ALA A 150 7.12 31.90 9.67
CA ALA A 150 8.14 30.87 9.51
C ALA A 150 8.50 30.71 8.02
N ASN A 151 9.80 30.61 7.75
CA ASN A 151 10.34 30.33 6.42
C ASN A 151 10.42 28.80 6.19
N LYS A 152 10.64 28.03 7.25
CA LYS A 152 10.60 26.57 7.25
C LYS A 152 9.93 26.03 8.50
N VAL A 153 9.32 24.86 8.38
CA VAL A 153 8.80 24.07 9.50
C VAL A 153 9.52 22.73 9.44
N HIS A 154 10.18 22.32 10.52
CA HIS A 154 10.77 21.01 10.67
C HIS A 154 9.87 20.15 11.52
N VAL A 155 9.66 18.92 11.08
CA VAL A 155 8.88 17.92 11.80
C VAL A 155 9.87 16.85 12.26
N PRO A 156 9.96 16.54 13.57
CA PRO A 156 10.95 15.61 14.10
C PRO A 156 10.72 14.16 13.67
N HIS A 157 9.59 13.86 13.02
CA HIS A 157 9.25 12.52 12.58
C HIS A 157 9.83 12.21 11.20
N VAL A 158 10.99 11.56 11.18
CA VAL A 158 11.53 10.93 9.97
C VAL A 158 10.64 9.72 9.61
N PRO A 159 10.21 9.56 8.35
CA PRO A 159 9.46 8.39 7.93
C PRO A 159 10.22 7.08 8.21
N ASN A 160 9.57 6.11 8.84
CA ASN A 160 10.07 4.74 8.86
C ASN A 160 9.85 4.14 7.46
N ILE A 161 10.91 4.15 6.66
CA ILE A 161 10.90 3.73 5.25
C ILE A 161 10.49 2.27 5.12
N ASP A 162 11.05 1.37 5.94
CA ASP A 162 10.71 -0.06 5.90
C ASP A 162 9.21 -0.27 6.15
N ALA A 163 8.69 0.35 7.20
CA ALA A 163 7.28 0.26 7.50
C ALA A 163 6.42 0.83 6.37
N PHE A 164 6.84 1.93 5.75
CA PHE A 164 6.11 2.52 4.63
C PHE A 164 6.10 1.62 3.39
N ALA A 165 7.26 1.11 2.98
CA ALA A 165 7.38 0.20 1.85
C ALA A 165 6.52 -1.06 2.06
N ARG A 166 6.59 -1.66 3.26
CA ARG A 166 5.79 -2.84 3.61
C ARG A 166 4.29 -2.55 3.64
N MET A 167 3.88 -1.35 4.07
CA MET A 167 2.49 -0.92 3.96
C MET A 167 2.05 -0.81 2.49
N LEU A 168 2.88 -0.23 1.61
CA LEU A 168 2.61 -0.18 0.16
C LEU A 168 2.52 -1.58 -0.45
N PHE A 169 3.43 -2.48 -0.09
CA PHE A 169 3.41 -3.88 -0.54
C PHE A 169 2.12 -4.59 -0.12
N LYS A 170 1.69 -4.39 1.12
CA LYS A 170 0.44 -4.94 1.62
C LYS A 170 -0.76 -4.39 0.85
N ILE A 171 -0.83 -3.08 0.61
CA ILE A 171 -1.91 -2.45 -0.17
C ILE A 171 -1.95 -3.06 -1.58
N ALA A 172 -0.79 -3.13 -2.24
CA ALA A 172 -0.64 -3.65 -3.59
C ALA A 172 -1.07 -5.11 -3.69
N HIS A 173 -0.60 -5.97 -2.79
CA HIS A 173 -0.95 -7.38 -2.75
C HIS A 173 -2.44 -7.59 -2.52
N CYS A 174 -3.03 -6.90 -1.53
CA CYS A 174 -4.46 -6.99 -1.26
C CYS A 174 -5.28 -6.56 -2.49
N PHE A 175 -4.92 -5.44 -3.11
CA PHE A 175 -5.61 -4.91 -4.28
C PHE A 175 -5.52 -5.89 -5.45
N ALA A 176 -4.33 -6.42 -5.76
CA ALA A 176 -4.16 -7.41 -6.81
C ALA A 176 -4.97 -8.69 -6.56
N VAL A 177 -5.00 -9.20 -5.33
CA VAL A 177 -5.81 -10.38 -4.98
C VAL A 177 -7.31 -10.09 -5.11
N ALA A 178 -7.76 -8.90 -4.69
CA ALA A 178 -9.15 -8.48 -4.77
C ALA A 178 -9.64 -8.35 -6.22
N GLU A 179 -8.83 -7.74 -7.09
CA GLU A 179 -9.14 -7.50 -8.50
C GLU A 179 -8.97 -8.75 -9.38
N LEU A 180 -7.94 -9.57 -9.12
CA LEU A 180 -7.54 -10.65 -10.01
C LEU A 180 -7.94 -12.04 -9.51
N GLY A 181 -8.23 -12.16 -8.21
CA GLY A 181 -8.42 -13.42 -7.53
C GLY A 181 -7.09 -14.07 -7.13
N LEU A 182 -7.07 -14.67 -5.94
CA LEU A 182 -5.88 -15.29 -5.34
C LEU A 182 -5.20 -16.32 -6.26
N GLN A 183 -5.98 -17.08 -7.03
CA GLN A 183 -5.50 -18.11 -7.95
C GLN A 183 -4.70 -17.56 -9.15
N ARG A 184 -4.84 -16.26 -9.46
CA ARG A 184 -4.16 -15.64 -10.60
C ARG A 184 -2.87 -14.92 -10.22
N VAL A 185 -2.63 -14.71 -8.93
CA VAL A 185 -1.47 -13.97 -8.42
C VAL A 185 -0.43 -14.96 -7.91
N ILE A 186 0.76 -14.94 -8.49
CA ILE A 186 1.94 -15.62 -7.93
C ILE A 186 2.76 -14.55 -7.20
N PRO A 187 2.64 -14.39 -5.88
CA PRO A 187 3.13 -13.21 -5.17
C PRO A 187 4.63 -13.28 -4.91
N PHE A 188 5.29 -12.13 -4.93
CA PHE A 188 6.69 -11.96 -4.51
C PHE A 188 6.82 -11.35 -3.11
N LEU A 189 5.82 -10.56 -2.69
CA LEU A 189 5.96 -9.64 -1.57
C LEU A 189 5.64 -10.24 -0.19
N ILE A 190 5.24 -11.52 -0.10
CA ILE A 190 4.71 -12.09 1.15
C ILE A 190 5.73 -12.00 2.29
N GLU A 191 6.99 -12.37 2.02
CA GLU A 191 8.03 -12.38 3.04
C GLU A 191 8.41 -10.96 3.48
N GLU A 192 8.43 -9.98 2.58
CA GLU A 192 8.67 -8.57 2.90
C GLU A 192 7.51 -7.96 3.69
N ILE A 193 6.26 -8.23 3.29
CA ILE A 193 5.07 -7.78 4.03
C ILE A 193 5.14 -8.29 5.47
N LEU A 194 5.44 -9.58 5.66
CA LEU A 194 5.52 -10.21 6.97
C LEU A 194 6.83 -9.92 7.71
N GLY A 195 7.81 -9.27 7.06
CA GLY A 195 9.10 -8.91 7.66
C GLY A 195 10.01 -10.10 7.93
N THR A 196 9.80 -11.22 7.23
CA THR A 196 10.66 -12.40 7.30
C THR A 196 11.83 -12.34 6.32
N LEU A 197 11.78 -11.38 5.39
CA LEU A 197 12.86 -11.04 4.46
C LEU A 197 12.98 -9.51 4.37
N SER A 198 14.22 -9.02 4.25
CA SER A 198 14.51 -7.60 4.03
C SER A 198 15.27 -7.47 2.71
N LEU A 199 14.56 -7.16 1.62
CA LEU A 199 15.16 -6.81 0.34
C LEU A 199 15.29 -5.29 0.19
N ASN A 200 16.06 -4.86 -0.81
CA ASN A 200 16.05 -3.47 -1.23
C ASN A 200 14.65 -3.13 -1.75
N HIS A 201 13.90 -2.26 -1.04
CA HIS A 201 12.54 -1.88 -1.42
C HIS A 201 12.43 -1.37 -2.85
N ASN A 202 13.44 -0.66 -3.37
CA ASN A 202 13.47 -0.18 -4.77
C ASN A 202 13.40 -1.32 -5.80
N PHE A 203 13.67 -2.57 -5.40
CA PHE A 203 13.47 -3.71 -6.28
C PHE A 203 11.99 -3.91 -6.63
N HIS A 204 11.11 -3.71 -5.65
CA HIS A 204 9.68 -3.95 -5.76
C HIS A 204 8.82 -2.70 -5.86
N VAL A 205 9.24 -1.54 -5.33
CA VAL A 205 8.49 -0.27 -5.38
C VAL A 205 9.27 0.85 -6.04
N GLY A 206 8.55 1.78 -6.69
CA GLY A 206 9.09 2.98 -7.27
C GLY A 206 8.09 4.06 -7.60
N CYS A 207 8.56 5.26 -7.90
CA CYS A 207 7.75 6.37 -8.40
C CYS A 207 7.96 6.63 -9.91
N SER A 208 8.81 5.83 -10.58
CA SER A 208 9.39 6.17 -11.87
C SER A 208 8.66 5.60 -13.09
N LEU A 209 7.67 4.69 -12.96
CA LEU A 209 6.93 4.19 -14.15
C LEU A 209 5.83 5.14 -14.60
N ALA A 210 5.88 6.41 -14.23
CA ALA A 210 4.88 7.40 -14.53
C ALA A 210 4.55 7.38 -16.04
N ARG A 211 3.32 6.98 -16.34
CA ARG A 211 2.60 7.39 -17.54
C ARG A 211 1.70 8.51 -17.07
N PRO A 212 2.04 9.78 -17.31
CA PRO A 212 1.26 10.94 -16.83
C PRO A 212 -0.21 10.88 -17.26
N GLU A 213 -0.49 10.16 -18.35
CA GLU A 213 -1.79 10.06 -19.03
C GLU A 213 -2.77 9.07 -18.36
N GLU A 214 -2.30 8.18 -17.47
CA GLU A 214 -3.14 7.11 -16.87
C GLU A 214 -3.61 7.43 -15.44
N LEU A 215 -3.16 8.54 -14.87
CA LEU A 215 -3.73 9.07 -13.65
C LEU A 215 -4.75 10.12 -14.07
N ASP A 216 -6.01 9.70 -14.24
CA ASP A 216 -7.09 10.66 -14.17
C ASP A 216 -6.92 11.41 -12.85
N GLN A 217 -6.66 12.72 -12.95
CA GLN A 217 -6.63 13.62 -11.80
C GLN A 217 -8.06 13.76 -11.28
N HIS A 218 -8.64 12.66 -10.78
CA HIS A 218 -9.83 12.67 -9.96
C HIS A 218 -9.42 13.21 -8.60
N MET A 219 -9.26 14.53 -8.55
CA MET A 219 -8.92 15.32 -7.36
C MET A 219 -9.92 15.12 -6.22
N ASP A 220 -11.08 14.52 -6.50
CA ASP A 220 -12.13 14.22 -5.52
C ASP A 220 -11.82 12.99 -4.65
N ASN A 221 -10.93 12.09 -5.09
CA ASN A 221 -10.61 10.89 -4.33
C ASN A 221 -9.41 11.13 -3.40
N LEU A 222 -9.54 10.71 -2.14
CA LEU A 222 -8.45 10.78 -1.17
C LEU A 222 -7.30 9.81 -1.50
N HIS A 223 -7.60 8.66 -2.09
CA HIS A 223 -6.62 7.66 -2.49
C HIS A 223 -7.03 7.04 -3.82
N GLN A 224 -6.05 6.70 -4.66
CA GLN A 224 -6.26 5.98 -5.92
C GLN A 224 -5.45 4.70 -5.97
N LEU A 225 -6.05 3.65 -6.55
CA LEU A 225 -5.45 2.36 -6.80
C LEU A 225 -5.78 1.95 -8.24
N THR A 226 -4.78 1.54 -9.00
CA THR A 226 -4.96 0.88 -10.30
C THR A 226 -3.90 -0.20 -10.46
N TRP A 227 -4.06 -1.09 -11.44
CA TRP A 227 -3.05 -2.08 -11.76
C TRP A 227 -2.90 -2.21 -13.27
N PHE A 228 -1.71 -2.57 -13.72
CA PHE A 228 -1.43 -2.81 -15.13
C PHE A 228 -0.42 -3.96 -15.31
N PRO A 229 -0.53 -4.72 -16.41
CA PRO A 229 0.42 -5.77 -16.72
C PRO A 229 1.72 -5.21 -17.31
N VAL A 230 2.86 -5.76 -16.90
CA VAL A 230 4.17 -5.44 -17.50
C VAL A 230 4.82 -6.71 -18.06
N PRO A 231 5.19 -6.77 -19.35
CA PRO A 231 5.92 -7.91 -19.91
C PRO A 231 7.27 -8.10 -19.23
N TYR A 232 7.59 -9.35 -18.86
CA TYR A 232 8.84 -9.69 -18.20
C TYR A 232 9.26 -11.12 -18.52
N ARG A 233 10.34 -11.28 -19.31
CA ARG A 233 10.97 -12.58 -19.60
C ARG A 233 9.98 -13.68 -20.04
N GLY A 234 9.09 -13.35 -20.98
CA GLY A 234 8.06 -14.28 -21.48
C GLY A 234 6.89 -14.52 -20.52
N ARG A 235 6.81 -13.76 -19.43
CA ARG A 235 5.74 -13.76 -18.44
C ARG A 235 5.16 -12.34 -18.30
N THR A 236 4.15 -12.20 -17.47
CA THR A 236 3.51 -10.91 -17.19
C THR A 236 3.62 -10.62 -15.69
N LEU A 237 4.25 -9.50 -15.34
CA LEU A 237 4.23 -8.95 -13.99
C LEU A 237 2.90 -8.24 -13.74
N ILE A 238 2.44 -8.31 -12.50
CA ILE A 238 1.36 -7.49 -11.97
C ILE A 238 2.00 -6.30 -11.28
N VAL A 239 1.78 -5.10 -11.81
CA VAL A 239 2.18 -3.85 -11.16
C VAL A 239 0.94 -3.14 -10.66
N VAL A 240 0.93 -2.77 -9.39
CA VAL A 240 -0.13 -1.97 -8.78
C VAL A 240 0.39 -0.57 -8.53
N ARG A 241 -0.31 0.42 -9.06
CA ARG A 241 -0.07 1.83 -8.79
C ARG A 241 -0.94 2.29 -7.62
N ILE A 242 -0.28 2.86 -6.62
CA ILE A 242 -0.89 3.41 -5.42
C ILE A 242 -0.60 4.90 -5.39
N GLN A 243 -1.62 5.74 -5.33
CA GLN A 243 -1.44 7.16 -5.01
C GLN A 243 -2.17 7.47 -3.71
N LEU A 244 -1.41 7.72 -2.65
CA LEU A 244 -1.96 8.12 -1.36
C LEU A 244 -2.15 9.63 -1.35
N LEU A 245 -3.28 10.14 -0.85
CA LEU A 245 -3.58 11.58 -0.86
C LEU A 245 -3.61 12.13 -2.29
N SER A 246 -4.29 11.42 -3.21
CA SER A 246 -4.41 11.79 -4.64
C SER A 246 -5.14 13.11 -4.87
N CYS A 247 -5.88 13.61 -3.87
CA CYS A 247 -6.41 14.96 -3.85
C CYS A 247 -5.32 16.04 -3.66
N LEU A 248 -4.06 15.64 -3.46
CA LEU A 248 -2.87 16.47 -3.44
C LEU A 248 -1.93 16.04 -4.59
N ALA A 249 -0.92 16.85 -4.89
CA ALA A 249 0.17 16.47 -5.80
C ALA A 249 1.15 15.45 -5.17
N ALA A 250 0.62 14.42 -4.51
CA ALA A 250 1.39 13.38 -3.83
C ALA A 250 1.96 12.35 -4.83
N PRO A 251 3.11 11.70 -4.52
CA PRO A 251 3.70 10.69 -5.39
C PRO A 251 2.79 9.50 -5.65
N ALA A 252 2.88 8.97 -6.87
CA ALA A 252 2.37 7.64 -7.19
C ALA A 252 3.47 6.59 -6.96
N TYR A 253 3.08 5.43 -6.46
CA TYR A 253 3.95 4.30 -6.13
C TYR A 253 3.54 3.09 -6.96
N ASP A 254 4.42 2.67 -7.86
CA ASP A 254 4.28 1.45 -8.64
C ASP A 254 4.96 0.30 -7.92
N VAL A 255 4.17 -0.71 -7.55
CA VAL A 255 4.59 -1.87 -6.78
C VAL A 255 4.47 -3.13 -7.64
N THR A 256 5.59 -3.82 -7.83
CA THR A 256 5.62 -5.13 -8.50
C THR A 256 5.19 -6.23 -7.55
N VAL A 257 3.94 -6.69 -7.68
CA VAL A 257 3.31 -7.64 -6.76
C VAL A 257 3.77 -9.07 -6.99
N GLY A 258 3.94 -9.46 -8.25
CA GLY A 258 4.11 -10.86 -8.62
C GLY A 258 3.92 -11.14 -10.10
N LEU A 259 3.80 -12.42 -10.46
CA LEU A 259 3.46 -12.85 -11.82
C LEU A 259 1.96 -13.09 -11.94
N LEU A 260 1.41 -12.67 -13.08
CA LEU A 260 0.08 -13.05 -13.51
C LEU A 260 0.11 -14.48 -14.04
N ARG A 261 -0.69 -15.35 -13.43
CA ARG A 261 -0.94 -16.70 -13.94
C ARG A 261 -1.96 -16.63 -15.08
N ALA A 262 -1.70 -17.38 -16.14
CA ALA A 262 -2.66 -17.58 -17.21
C ALA A 262 -3.98 -18.16 -16.62
N PRO A 263 -5.14 -17.81 -17.18
CA PRO A 263 -6.38 -18.49 -16.82
C PRO A 263 -6.22 -19.99 -17.09
N PRO A 264 -6.83 -20.86 -16.26
CA PRO A 264 -6.84 -22.29 -16.55
C PRO A 264 -7.46 -22.52 -17.93
N SER A 265 -6.81 -23.33 -18.77
CA SER A 265 -7.37 -23.75 -20.05
C SER A 265 -8.70 -24.48 -19.81
N ARG A 266 -9.72 -24.18 -20.62
CA ARG A 266 -11.05 -24.78 -20.48
C ARG A 266 -11.09 -26.27 -20.83
N ASP A 267 -9.98 -26.84 -21.30
CA ASP A 267 -9.95 -28.16 -21.96
C ASP A 267 -9.50 -29.32 -21.05
N ALA A 268 -9.40 -29.13 -19.73
CA ALA A 268 -8.90 -30.16 -18.80
C ALA A 268 -9.98 -30.84 -17.93
N SER A 269 -11.26 -30.70 -18.27
CA SER A 269 -12.36 -31.31 -17.48
C SER A 269 -13.38 -32.08 -18.34
N SER A 270 -12.92 -32.84 -19.33
CA SER A 270 -13.77 -33.81 -20.05
C SER A 270 -12.96 -34.93 -20.72
N SER A 271 -12.19 -35.70 -19.95
CA SER A 271 -11.64 -36.97 -20.43
C SER A 271 -11.26 -37.90 -19.28
N ASP A 272 -12.23 -38.26 -18.44
CA ASP A 272 -12.12 -39.39 -17.50
C ASP A 272 -13.52 -39.91 -17.15
N ALA A 273 -14.28 -40.30 -18.18
CA ALA A 273 -15.50 -41.09 -18.02
C ALA A 273 -15.86 -41.74 -19.36
N GLU A 274 -15.10 -42.76 -19.78
CA GLU A 274 -15.58 -43.89 -20.60
C GLU A 274 -14.40 -44.76 -21.06
N SER A 275 -14.05 -45.78 -20.27
CA SER A 275 -13.52 -47.05 -20.79
C SER A 275 -13.41 -48.09 -19.68
N SER A 276 -14.55 -48.61 -19.23
CA SER A 276 -14.61 -49.91 -18.55
C SER A 276 -15.91 -50.60 -18.91
N ASN A 277 -15.92 -51.29 -20.05
CA ASN A 277 -16.68 -52.52 -20.21
C ASN A 277 -16.02 -53.38 -21.29
N VAL A 278 -15.16 -54.28 -20.83
CA VAL A 278 -14.67 -55.43 -21.58
C VAL A 278 -15.43 -56.66 -21.07
N SER A 279 -16.17 -57.23 -22.03
CA SER A 279 -16.55 -58.64 -22.25
C SER A 279 -17.40 -59.44 -21.25
N VAL A 280 -18.36 -60.18 -21.83
CA VAL A 280 -18.58 -61.66 -21.85
C VAL A 280 -20.08 -61.84 -22.19
N GLY A 281 -20.57 -62.67 -23.11
CA GLY A 281 -20.09 -63.77 -23.92
C GLY A 281 -21.32 -64.51 -24.49
N CYS A 282 -21.09 -65.39 -25.48
CA CYS A 282 -22.03 -66.24 -26.23
C CYS A 282 -22.84 -65.57 -27.35
#